data_AF-A0A4Y9IK54-F1
#
_entry.id   AF-A0A4Y9IK54-F1
#
_cell.length_a   1.000
_cell.length_b   1.000
_cell.length_c   1.000
_cell.angle_alpha   90.00
_cell.angle_beta   90.00
_cell.angle_gamma   90.00
#
_symmetry.space_group_name_H-M   'P 1'
#
loop_
_entity.id
_entity.type
_entity.pdbx_description
1 polymer ?
#
loop_
_entity_poly.entity_id
_entity_poly.type
_entity_poly.pdbx_seq_one_letter_code
_entity_poly.pdbx_strand_id
1 'polypeptide(L)'
;MKLYFIIITLSFLLVSCNEKEKISASDFPKMSDKDHIDLIDKAINLNDTNAYLKLTQYHGIYGNMDEILFVALEMANKNRYSQAYYDVYWILTHFEGYNWIEKLDDKTKCLALYYLLKSYESNLENSKYDIEKIFPDTIPKSTCYLIEMSKE
;
A
#
# COMPACT_ATOMS: atom_id res chain seq x y z
N MET A 1 -0.38 37.56 -43.98
CA MET A 1 0.34 37.94 -42.75
C MET A 1 -0.43 37.60 -41.47
N LYS A 2 -1.71 37.96 -41.30
CA LYS A 2 -2.48 37.70 -40.06
C LYS A 2 -2.62 36.22 -39.67
N LEU A 3 -2.71 35.29 -40.63
CA LEU A 3 -2.84 33.85 -40.34
C LEU A 3 -1.54 33.21 -39.81
N TYR A 4 -0.38 33.67 -40.27
CA TYR A 4 0.93 33.18 -39.80
C TYR A 4 1.21 33.60 -38.36
N PHE A 5 0.79 34.81 -37.96
CA PHE A 5 0.93 35.28 -36.58
C PHE A 5 0.12 34.41 -35.60
N ILE A 6 -1.07 33.95 -35.98
CA ILE A 6 -1.92 33.09 -35.14
C ILE A 6 -1.27 31.72 -34.93
N ILE A 7 -0.68 31.14 -35.97
CA ILE A 7 -0.01 29.82 -35.91
C ILE A 7 1.25 29.88 -35.02
N ILE A 8 2.02 30.98 -35.10
CA ILE A 8 3.20 31.21 -34.25
C ILE A 8 2.79 31.38 -32.78
N THR A 9 1.71 32.12 -32.48
CA THR A 9 1.24 32.26 -31.09
C THR A 9 0.66 30.97 -30.52
N LEU A 10 0.05 30.11 -31.33
CA LEU A 10 -0.50 28.83 -30.88
C LEU A 10 0.59 27.80 -30.55
N SER A 11 1.75 27.91 -31.21
CA SER A 11 2.89 27.00 -31.01
C SER A 11 3.69 27.32 -29.75
N PHE A 12 3.73 28.58 -29.29
CA PHE A 12 4.36 28.96 -28.02
C PHE A 12 3.59 28.50 -26.78
N LEU A 13 2.28 28.24 -26.88
CA LEU A 13 1.47 27.76 -25.75
C LEU A 13 1.68 26.27 -25.42
N LEU A 14 2.38 25.52 -26.28
CA LEU A 14 2.63 24.09 -26.10
C LEU A 14 3.98 23.78 -25.42
N VAL A 15 4.80 24.79 -25.12
CA VAL A 15 6.17 24.63 -24.58
C VAL A 15 6.27 25.04 -23.10
N SER A 16 5.22 24.81 -22.32
CA SER A 16 5.29 24.91 -20.86
C SER A 16 5.16 23.53 -20.23
N CYS A 17 6.14 22.65 -20.51
CA CYS A 17 6.43 21.53 -19.63
C CYS A 17 7.34 22.04 -18.51
N ASN A 18 6.76 22.41 -17.38
CA ASN A 18 7.54 22.48 -16.14
C ASN A 18 7.91 21.04 -15.77
N GLU A 19 9.20 20.70 -15.86
CA GLU A 19 9.71 19.49 -15.22
C GLU A 19 9.36 19.59 -13.73
N LYS A 20 8.48 18.70 -13.25
CA LYS A 20 8.23 18.60 -11.82
C LYS A 20 9.55 18.19 -11.17
N GLU A 21 10.01 18.99 -10.22
CA GLU A 21 11.20 18.69 -9.42
C GLU A 21 11.06 17.27 -8.85
N LYS A 22 12.05 16.41 -9.11
CA LYS A 22 12.04 15.02 -8.66
C LYS A 22 12.35 15.02 -7.16
N ILE A 23 11.30 14.98 -6.34
CA ILE A 23 11.43 14.74 -4.90
C ILE A 23 12.06 13.36 -4.71
N SER A 24 13.18 13.33 -3.99
CA SER A 24 13.93 12.13 -3.64
C SER A 24 13.64 11.72 -2.19
N ALA A 25 13.80 10.45 -1.85
CA ALA A 25 13.66 9.98 -0.46
C ALA A 25 14.64 10.68 0.49
N SER A 26 15.79 11.15 -0.01
CA SER A 26 16.76 11.95 0.75
C SER A 26 16.26 13.33 1.18
N ASP A 27 15.19 13.83 0.56
CA ASP A 27 14.59 15.13 0.93
C ASP A 27 13.70 15.03 2.17
N PHE A 28 13.37 13.81 2.60
CA PHE A 28 12.61 13.56 3.82
C PHE A 28 13.54 13.33 5.02
N PRO A 29 13.17 13.80 6.23
CA PRO A 29 13.93 13.50 7.43
C PRO A 29 13.95 12.00 7.74
N LYS A 30 15.14 11.46 8.02
CA LYS A 30 15.28 10.10 8.53
C LYS A 30 14.74 10.02 9.96
N MET A 31 14.02 8.93 10.24
CA MET A 31 13.57 8.60 11.58
C MET A 31 14.73 8.01 12.37
N SER A 32 14.87 8.40 13.64
CA SER A 32 15.86 7.77 14.52
C SER A 32 15.38 6.39 14.96
N ASP A 33 16.31 5.47 15.27
CA ASP A 33 15.96 4.14 15.80
C ASP A 33 15.07 4.22 17.05
N LYS A 34 15.34 5.21 17.91
CA LYS A 34 14.55 5.44 19.12
C LYS A 34 13.10 5.82 18.79
N ASP A 35 12.91 6.73 17.84
CA ASP A 35 11.56 7.16 17.44
C ASP A 35 10.81 6.03 16.72
N HIS A 36 11.53 5.24 15.92
CA HIS A 36 10.98 4.07 15.24
C HIS A 36 10.46 3.03 16.25
N ILE A 37 11.27 2.67 17.24
CA ILE A 37 10.88 1.75 18.32
C ILE A 37 9.70 2.29 19.13
N ASP A 38 9.70 3.59 19.47
CA ASP A 38 8.60 4.25 20.20
C ASP A 38 7.28 4.21 19.41
N LEU A 39 7.34 4.44 18.08
CA LEU A 39 6.16 4.34 17.23
C LEU A 39 5.64 2.90 17.12
N ILE A 40 6.53 1.90 17.07
CA ILE A 40 6.13 0.49 17.07
C ILE A 40 5.40 0.13 18.36
N ASP A 41 5.94 0.50 19.51
CA ASP A 41 5.32 0.24 20.81
C ASP A 41 3.94 0.90 20.90
N LYS A 42 3.85 2.18 20.52
CA LYS A 42 2.57 2.91 20.48
C LYS A 42 1.55 2.26 19.55
N ALA A 43 1.96 1.87 18.35
CA ALA A 43 1.08 1.19 17.41
C ALA A 43 0.55 -0.10 18.02
N ILE A 44 1.42 -1.05 18.37
CA ILE A 44 1.04 -2.42 18.74
C ILE A 44 0.41 -2.50 20.13
N ASN A 45 0.98 -1.81 21.12
CA ASN A 45 0.59 -1.96 22.53
C ASN A 45 -0.47 -0.96 22.96
N LEU A 46 -0.48 0.24 22.37
CA LEU A 46 -1.49 1.27 22.69
C LEU A 46 -2.58 1.41 21.62
N ASN A 47 -2.52 0.61 20.55
CA ASN A 47 -3.44 0.71 19.41
C ASN A 47 -3.43 2.11 18.76
N ASP A 48 -2.28 2.80 18.76
CA ASP A 48 -2.18 4.13 18.17
C ASP A 48 -2.08 4.03 16.65
N THR A 49 -3.22 4.20 15.97
CA THR A 49 -3.28 4.15 14.51
C THR A 49 -2.51 5.29 13.85
N ASN A 50 -2.32 6.43 14.52
CA ASN A 50 -1.49 7.51 13.98
C ASN A 50 -0.01 7.16 14.04
N ALA A 51 0.43 6.47 15.10
CA ALA A 51 1.79 5.96 15.17
C ALA A 51 2.06 4.94 14.05
N TYR A 52 1.10 4.04 13.82
CA TYR A 52 1.16 3.09 12.70
C TYR A 52 1.23 3.81 11.34
N LEU A 53 0.37 4.80 11.09
CA LEU A 53 0.37 5.55 9.83
C LEU A 53 1.69 6.30 9.59
N LYS A 54 2.35 6.78 10.64
CA LYS A 54 3.69 7.40 10.51
C LYS A 54 4.75 6.39 10.11
N LEU A 55 4.69 5.17 10.65
CA LEU A 55 5.58 4.09 10.23
C LEU A 55 5.35 3.74 8.75
N THR A 56 4.10 3.51 8.34
CA THR A 56 3.80 3.16 6.93
C THR A 56 4.19 4.27 5.96
N GLN A 57 3.97 5.53 6.31
CA GLN A 57 4.43 6.67 5.51
C GLN A 57 5.95 6.72 5.37
N TYR A 58 6.67 6.55 6.49
CA TYR A 58 8.14 6.53 6.48
C TYR A 58 8.66 5.42 5.58
N HIS A 59 8.23 4.18 5.80
CA HIS A 59 8.71 3.04 5.02
C HIS A 59 8.25 3.06 3.56
N GLY A 60 7.09 3.65 3.28
CA GLY A 60 6.63 3.90 1.92
C GLY A 60 7.51 4.89 1.15
N ILE A 61 7.98 5.96 1.82
CA ILE A 61 8.88 6.96 1.22
C ILE A 61 10.27 6.36 0.92
N TYR A 62 10.80 5.54 1.84
CA TYR A 62 12.13 4.94 1.69
C TYR A 62 12.14 3.61 0.94
N GLY A 63 10.96 3.06 0.61
CA GLY A 63 10.82 1.86 -0.22
C GLY A 63 11.15 0.55 0.51
N ASN A 64 10.99 0.52 1.83
CA ASN A 64 11.33 -0.60 2.72
C ASN A 64 10.12 -1.05 3.57
N MET A 65 8.93 -1.06 2.96
CA MET A 65 7.68 -1.48 3.59
C MET A 65 7.71 -2.91 4.17
N ASP A 66 8.59 -3.77 3.67
CA ASP A 66 8.83 -5.11 4.21
C ASP A 66 9.36 -5.09 5.66
N GLU A 67 10.09 -4.04 6.07
CA GLU A 67 10.59 -3.90 7.44
C GLU A 67 9.48 -3.77 8.50
N ILE A 68 8.25 -3.42 8.09
CA ILE A 68 7.11 -3.28 9.01
C ILE A 68 6.06 -4.38 8.87
N LEU A 69 6.35 -5.47 8.14
CA LEU A 69 5.40 -6.58 7.97
C LEU A 69 4.90 -7.13 9.33
N PHE A 70 5.81 -7.31 10.29
CA PHE A 70 5.45 -7.76 11.64
C PHE A 70 4.48 -6.80 12.34
N VAL A 71 4.74 -5.49 12.24
CA VAL A 71 3.90 -4.44 12.84
C VAL A 71 2.52 -4.43 12.18
N ALA A 72 2.46 -4.55 10.85
CA ALA A 72 1.21 -4.63 10.09
C ALA A 72 0.40 -5.86 10.47
N LEU A 73 1.04 -7.03 10.65
CA LEU A 73 0.38 -8.25 11.10
C LEU A 73 -0.23 -8.09 12.51
N GLU A 74 0.52 -7.52 13.46
CA GLU A 74 0.00 -7.25 14.80
C GLU A 74 -1.18 -6.28 14.75
N MET A 75 -1.06 -5.17 14.03
CA MET A 75 -2.14 -4.20 13.89
C MET A 75 -3.38 -4.77 13.19
N ALA A 76 -3.20 -5.62 12.19
CA ALA A 76 -4.29 -6.29 11.51
C ALA A 76 -4.98 -7.31 12.43
N ASN A 77 -4.22 -8.20 13.07
CA ASN A 77 -4.77 -9.35 13.78
C ASN A 77 -5.23 -9.04 15.20
N LYS A 78 -4.33 -8.44 16.00
CA LYS A 78 -4.57 -8.12 17.42
C LYS A 78 -5.50 -6.92 17.54
N ASN A 79 -5.20 -5.87 16.78
CA ASN A 79 -5.89 -4.58 16.89
C ASN A 79 -7.06 -4.41 15.93
N ARG A 80 -7.20 -5.31 14.94
CA ARG A 80 -8.28 -5.29 13.93
C ARG A 80 -8.32 -3.99 13.13
N TYR A 81 -7.16 -3.38 12.89
CA TYR A 81 -7.10 -2.12 12.16
C TYR A 81 -7.23 -2.36 10.65
N SER A 82 -8.27 -1.80 10.04
CA SER A 82 -8.64 -2.03 8.64
C SER A 82 -7.50 -1.76 7.65
N GLN A 83 -6.78 -0.65 7.81
CA GLN A 83 -5.66 -0.28 6.93
C GLN A 83 -4.51 -1.30 7.03
N ALA A 84 -4.24 -1.82 8.23
CA ALA A 84 -3.17 -2.79 8.40
C ALA A 84 -3.48 -4.12 7.69
N TYR A 85 -4.75 -4.52 7.57
CA TYR A 85 -5.10 -5.67 6.72
C TYR A 85 -4.68 -5.42 5.26
N TYR A 86 -4.93 -4.23 4.73
CA TYR A 86 -4.53 -3.90 3.36
C TYR A 86 -3.00 -3.83 3.22
N ASP A 87 -2.30 -3.24 4.18
CA ASP A 87 -0.85 -3.10 4.12
C ASP A 87 -0.16 -4.47 4.14
N VAL A 88 -0.66 -5.46 4.90
CA VAL A 88 -0.13 -6.83 4.84
C VAL A 88 -0.30 -7.42 3.44
N TYR A 89 -1.48 -7.29 2.82
CA TYR A 89 -1.68 -7.72 1.43
C TYR A 89 -0.71 -7.00 0.48
N TRP A 90 -0.55 -5.70 0.64
CA TRP A 90 0.30 -4.89 -0.22
C TRP A 90 1.76 -5.32 -0.10
N ILE A 91 2.28 -5.47 1.12
CA ILE A 91 3.66 -5.90 1.39
C ILE A 91 3.92 -7.30 0.80
N LEU A 92 2.98 -8.24 0.97
CA LEU A 92 3.16 -9.60 0.45
C LEU A 92 3.11 -9.69 -1.08
N THR A 93 2.44 -8.75 -1.74
CA THR A 93 2.23 -8.78 -3.19
C THR A 93 3.12 -7.81 -3.96
N HIS A 94 3.66 -6.77 -3.34
CA HIS A 94 4.46 -5.76 -4.02
C HIS A 94 5.94 -6.14 -4.06
N PHE A 95 6.42 -6.42 -5.27
CA PHE A 95 7.83 -6.67 -5.55
C PHE A 95 8.26 -5.86 -6.78
N GLU A 96 9.37 -5.12 -6.68
CA GLU A 96 9.90 -4.25 -7.74
C GLU A 96 8.86 -3.26 -8.31
N GLY A 97 7.93 -2.79 -7.49
CA GLY A 97 6.91 -1.81 -7.90
C GLY A 97 5.71 -2.39 -8.67
N TYR A 98 5.57 -3.71 -8.72
CA TYR A 98 4.42 -4.38 -9.34
C TYR A 98 3.69 -5.25 -8.31
N ASN A 99 2.41 -5.51 -8.55
CA ASN A 99 1.63 -6.51 -7.82
C ASN A 99 1.84 -7.91 -8.44
N TRP A 100 2.46 -8.80 -7.68
CA TRP A 100 2.91 -10.15 -8.07
C TRP A 100 2.02 -11.27 -7.52
N ILE A 101 0.77 -10.99 -7.18
CA ILE A 101 -0.12 -11.98 -6.54
C ILE A 101 -0.18 -13.35 -7.27
N GLU A 102 -0.10 -13.35 -8.61
CA GLU A 102 -0.12 -14.57 -9.43
C GLU A 102 1.20 -15.35 -9.44
N LYS A 103 2.27 -14.77 -8.90
CA LYS A 103 3.61 -15.39 -8.83
C LYS A 103 3.98 -15.88 -7.43
N LEU A 104 3.14 -15.61 -6.44
CA LEU A 104 3.29 -16.15 -5.09
C LEU A 104 3.02 -17.65 -5.07
N ASP A 105 3.65 -18.38 -4.16
CA ASP A 105 3.23 -19.75 -3.85
C ASP A 105 1.80 -19.77 -3.30
N ASP A 106 1.11 -20.90 -3.41
CA ASP A 106 -0.30 -21.01 -3.05
C ASP A 106 -0.60 -20.57 -1.61
N LYS A 107 0.29 -20.87 -0.65
CA LYS A 107 0.07 -20.51 0.76
C LYS A 107 0.23 -19.01 0.98
N THR A 108 1.28 -18.41 0.43
CA THR A 108 1.49 -16.96 0.52
C THR A 108 0.41 -16.19 -0.23
N LYS A 109 -0.03 -16.69 -1.39
CA LYS A 109 -1.15 -16.13 -2.15
C LYS A 109 -2.44 -16.16 -1.34
N CYS A 110 -2.77 -17.29 -0.71
CA CYS A 110 -3.95 -17.39 0.15
C CYS A 110 -3.87 -16.44 1.35
N LEU A 111 -2.70 -16.30 1.97
CA LEU A 111 -2.49 -15.35 3.07
C LEU A 111 -2.74 -13.91 2.61
N ALA A 112 -2.15 -13.50 1.49
CA ALA A 112 -2.34 -12.16 0.93
C ALA A 112 -3.82 -11.88 0.62
N LEU A 113 -4.51 -12.84 -0.02
CA LEU A 113 -5.93 -12.72 -0.36
C LEU A 113 -6.84 -12.68 0.87
N TYR A 114 -6.51 -13.44 1.91
CA TYR A 114 -7.19 -13.35 3.20
C TYR A 114 -7.13 -11.91 3.74
N TYR A 115 -5.94 -11.31 3.78
CA TYR A 115 -5.73 -9.95 4.27
C TYR A 115 -6.44 -8.88 3.43
N LEU A 116 -6.40 -8.99 2.09
CA LEU A 116 -7.14 -8.10 1.20
C LEU A 116 -8.66 -8.15 1.46
N LEU A 117 -9.21 -9.36 1.57
CA LEU A 117 -10.64 -9.55 1.82
C LEU A 117 -11.05 -9.06 3.21
N LYS A 118 -10.21 -9.25 4.23
CA LYS A 118 -10.46 -8.70 5.57
C LYS A 118 -10.51 -7.16 5.58
N SER A 119 -9.63 -6.52 4.82
CA SER A 119 -9.67 -5.08 4.61
C SER A 119 -10.99 -4.64 3.96
N TYR A 120 -11.41 -5.34 2.91
CA TYR A 120 -12.64 -5.05 2.19
C TYR A 120 -13.90 -5.25 3.05
N GLU A 121 -13.96 -6.37 3.79
CA GLU A 121 -15.02 -6.66 4.76
C GLU A 121 -15.12 -5.61 5.88
N SER A 122 -14.02 -4.87 6.12
CA SER A 122 -13.96 -3.78 7.08
C SER A 122 -14.26 -2.40 6.45
N ASN A 123 -14.80 -2.38 5.23
CA ASN A 123 -15.18 -1.19 4.44
C ASN A 123 -14.03 -0.20 4.16
N LEU A 124 -12.80 -0.68 4.02
CA LEU A 124 -11.68 0.18 3.62
C LEU A 124 -11.72 0.47 2.12
N GLU A 125 -11.81 1.74 1.74
CA GLU A 125 -11.89 2.17 0.33
C GLU A 125 -10.68 1.70 -0.49
N ASN A 126 -9.49 1.74 0.11
CA ASN A 126 -8.23 1.40 -0.56
C ASN A 126 -8.21 -0.02 -1.14
N SER A 127 -8.93 -0.96 -0.51
CA SER A 127 -8.99 -2.35 -0.99
C SER A 127 -9.93 -2.58 -2.17
N LYS A 128 -10.84 -1.64 -2.49
CA LYS A 128 -11.87 -1.88 -3.53
C LYS A 128 -11.27 -2.09 -4.91
N TYR A 129 -10.29 -1.27 -5.29
CA TYR A 129 -9.66 -1.37 -6.60
C TYR A 129 -9.01 -2.74 -6.82
N ASP A 130 -8.22 -3.21 -5.85
CA ASP A 130 -7.57 -4.52 -5.93
C ASP A 130 -8.59 -5.67 -5.90
N ILE A 131 -9.63 -5.56 -5.06
CA ILE A 131 -10.71 -6.55 -4.99
C ILE A 131 -11.44 -6.68 -6.32
N GLU A 132 -11.87 -5.58 -6.94
CA GLU A 132 -12.59 -5.60 -8.20
C GLU A 132 -11.72 -6.14 -9.35
N LYS A 133 -10.41 -5.88 -9.30
CA LYS A 133 -9.44 -6.41 -10.26
C LYS A 133 -9.24 -7.92 -10.11
N ILE A 134 -9.17 -8.43 -8.88
CA ILE A 134 -8.89 -9.84 -8.59
C ILE A 134 -10.15 -10.71 -8.65
N PHE A 135 -11.30 -10.16 -8.23
CA PHE A 135 -12.58 -10.84 -8.09
C PHE A 135 -13.69 -10.11 -8.87
N PRO A 136 -13.61 -10.07 -10.22
CA PRO A 136 -14.55 -9.30 -11.03
C PRO A 136 -16.00 -9.81 -10.97
N ASP A 137 -16.19 -11.11 -10.73
CA ASP A 137 -17.52 -11.74 -10.79
C ASP A 137 -18.16 -11.91 -9.41
N THR A 138 -17.40 -12.39 -8.43
CA THR A 138 -17.90 -12.72 -7.10
C THR A 138 -16.78 -12.58 -6.08
N ILE A 139 -17.03 -11.76 -5.06
CA ILE A 139 -16.09 -11.51 -3.97
C ILE A 139 -16.31 -12.60 -2.90
N PRO A 140 -15.35 -13.52 -2.68
CA PRO A 140 -15.47 -14.54 -1.63
C PRO A 140 -15.35 -13.91 -0.24
N LYS A 141 -15.70 -14.65 0.81
CA LYS A 141 -15.35 -14.23 2.18
C LYS A 141 -13.89 -14.52 2.46
N SER A 142 -13.25 -13.69 3.28
CA SER A 142 -11.87 -13.88 3.74
C SER A 142 -11.63 -15.30 4.29
N THR A 143 -12.60 -15.84 5.03
CA THR A 143 -12.56 -17.19 5.61
C THR A 143 -12.34 -18.33 4.61
N CYS A 144 -12.70 -18.15 3.32
CA CYS A 144 -12.44 -19.16 2.29
C CYS A 144 -10.93 -19.44 2.15
N TYR A 145 -10.10 -18.41 2.27
CA TYR A 145 -8.64 -18.55 2.14
C TYR A 145 -7.97 -19.11 3.39
N LEU A 146 -8.57 -18.96 4.58
CA LEU A 146 -8.11 -19.68 5.78
C LEU A 146 -8.31 -21.19 5.64
N ILE A 147 -9.46 -21.60 5.09
CA ILE A 147 -9.75 -23.01 4.83
C ILE A 147 -8.76 -23.57 3.81
N GLU A 148 -8.49 -22.83 2.73
CA GLU A 148 -7.53 -23.25 1.71
C GLU A 148 -6.11 -23.43 2.29
N MET A 149 -5.65 -22.46 3.09
CA MET A 149 -4.34 -22.54 3.76
C MET A 149 -4.17 -23.72 4.70
N SER A 150 -5.26 -24.25 5.26
CA SER A 150 -5.24 -25.39 6.18
C SER A 150 -5.12 -26.75 5.50
N LYS A 151 -5.18 -26.81 4.16
CA LYS A 151 -4.99 -28.04 3.40
C LYS A 151 -3.50 -28.37 3.29
N GLU A 152 -3.20 -29.67 3.38
CA GLU A 152 -1.84 -30.22 3.30
C GLU A 152 -1.38 -30.43 1.86
#